data_AF-A0A166EUI2-F1
#
_entry.id   AF-A0A166EUI2-F1
#
_cell.length_a   1.000
_cell.length_b   1.000
_cell.length_c   1.000
_cell.angle_alpha   90.00
_cell.angle_beta   90.00
_cell.angle_gamma   90.00
#
_symmetry.space_group_name_H-M   'P 1'
#
loop_
_entity.id
_entity.type
_entity.pdbx_description
1 polymer ?
#
loop_
_entity_poly.entity_id
_entity_poly.type
_entity_poly.pdbx_seq_one_letter_code
_entity_poly.pdbx_strand_id
1 'polypeptide(L)'
;DSAYTVSERVIPIHKKPAALEPANAAFDKMVSTIRVRSEHCMGALKGRFQSLRGLRVLINRKRDHVFATRWIEMCMILHNLVVDVEGDEWAQWFIEQVPAGEVVNRNEENAAADVRPGADAKRATLVADYAAYRAVFNEI
;
A
#
# COMPACT_ATOMS: atom_id res chain seq x y z
N ASP A 1 -6.36 7.31 -0.82
CA ASP A 1 -5.15 8.12 -0.59
C ASP A 1 -5.06 9.24 -1.63
N SER A 2 -6.00 10.18 -1.58
CA SER A 2 -6.14 11.30 -2.53
C SER A 2 -5.53 12.60 -2.01
N ALA A 3 -4.90 12.54 -0.84
CA ALA A 3 -4.34 13.69 -0.12
C ALA A 3 -2.97 14.10 -0.66
N TYR A 4 -2.26 13.19 -1.35
CA TYR A 4 -0.96 13.47 -1.95
C TYR A 4 -1.10 14.00 -3.38
N THR A 5 -0.24 14.94 -3.74
CA THR A 5 -0.08 15.39 -5.12
C THR A 5 0.68 14.36 -5.94
N VAL A 6 0.43 14.35 -7.26
CA VAL A 6 1.15 13.48 -8.18
C VAL A 6 2.60 13.98 -8.26
N SER A 7 3.54 13.09 -7.97
CA SER A 7 4.97 13.33 -8.12
C SER A 7 5.64 12.11 -8.74
N GLU A 8 6.90 12.25 -9.13
CA GLU A 8 7.68 11.12 -9.65
C GLU A 8 7.76 9.93 -8.67
N ARG A 9 7.61 10.20 -7.37
CA ARG A 9 7.73 9.22 -6.28
C ARG A 9 6.39 8.81 -5.68
N VAL A 10 5.34 9.59 -5.89
CA VAL A 10 4.00 9.35 -5.32
C VAL A 10 2.98 9.48 -6.43
N ILE A 11 2.33 8.39 -6.79
CA ILE A 11 1.35 8.33 -7.87
C ILE A 11 -0.01 8.01 -7.23
N PRO A 12 -0.79 9.03 -6.83
CA PRO A 12 -2.10 8.82 -6.26
C PRO A 12 -3.09 8.37 -7.34
N ILE A 13 -4.12 7.64 -6.89
CA ILE A 13 -5.29 7.31 -7.71
C ILE A 13 -5.97 8.57 -8.28
N HIS A 14 -6.72 8.40 -9.36
CA HIS A 14 -7.34 9.54 -10.03
C HIS A 14 -8.48 10.13 -9.18
N LYS A 15 -8.65 11.44 -9.29
CA LYS A 15 -9.84 12.16 -8.78
C LYS A 15 -10.87 12.26 -9.91
N LYS A 16 -12.14 12.45 -9.58
CA LYS A 16 -13.18 12.74 -10.58
C LYS A 16 -12.85 14.07 -11.29
N PRO A 17 -13.08 14.20 -12.62
CA PRO A 17 -13.73 13.23 -13.50
C PRO A 17 -12.79 12.18 -14.11
N ALA A 18 -11.47 12.32 -14.01
CA ALA A 18 -10.50 11.40 -14.64
C ALA A 18 -10.63 9.94 -14.16
N ALA A 19 -11.08 9.73 -12.92
CA ALA A 19 -11.39 8.41 -12.37
C ALA A 19 -12.56 7.68 -13.06
N LEU A 20 -13.37 8.38 -13.87
CA LEU A 20 -14.49 7.80 -14.61
C LEU A 20 -14.05 7.16 -15.92
N GLU A 21 -12.86 7.47 -16.42
CA GLU A 21 -12.29 6.84 -17.60
C GLU A 21 -12.05 5.34 -17.32
N PRO A 22 -12.55 4.40 -18.14
CA PRO A 22 -12.47 2.97 -17.86
C PRO A 22 -11.05 2.44 -17.58
N ALA A 23 -10.04 2.94 -18.30
CA ALA A 23 -8.65 2.55 -18.10
C ALA A 23 -8.13 3.00 -16.71
N ASN A 24 -8.43 4.24 -16.33
CA ASN A 24 -8.05 4.80 -15.03
C ASN A 24 -8.78 4.09 -13.89
N ALA A 25 -10.08 3.81 -14.05
CA ALA A 25 -10.87 3.10 -13.05
C ALA A 25 -10.33 1.68 -12.80
N ALA A 26 -9.91 0.98 -13.86
CA ALA A 26 -9.31 -0.34 -13.74
C ALA A 26 -7.95 -0.29 -13.00
N PHE A 27 -7.10 0.67 -13.35
CA PHE A 27 -5.82 0.90 -12.68
C PHE A 27 -6.01 1.27 -11.20
N ASP A 28 -6.88 2.24 -10.91
CA ASP A 28 -7.16 2.70 -9.54
C ASP A 28 -7.73 1.58 -8.67
N LYS A 29 -8.59 0.72 -9.25
CA LYS A 29 -9.10 -0.47 -8.54
C LYS A 29 -7.96 -1.41 -8.15
N MET A 30 -7.03 -1.69 -9.06
CA MET A 30 -5.87 -2.55 -8.78
C MET A 30 -4.98 -1.96 -7.69
N VAL A 31 -4.63 -0.68 -7.81
CA VAL A 31 -3.84 0.04 -6.80
C VAL A 31 -4.53 -0.01 -5.43
N SER A 32 -5.84 0.18 -5.40
CA SER A 32 -6.64 0.05 -4.17
C SER A 32 -6.58 -1.35 -3.59
N THR A 33 -6.66 -2.40 -4.42
CA THR A 33 -6.55 -3.80 -3.97
C THR A 33 -5.17 -4.10 -3.38
N ILE A 34 -4.09 -3.65 -4.03
CA ILE A 34 -2.72 -3.80 -3.52
C ILE A 34 -2.56 -3.10 -2.17
N ARG A 35 -3.09 -1.87 -2.05
CA ARG A 35 -3.06 -1.09 -0.82
C ARG A 35 -3.77 -1.82 0.32
N VAL A 36 -4.99 -2.31 0.10
CA VAL A 36 -5.76 -3.06 1.10
C VAL A 36 -4.95 -4.28 1.56
N ARG A 37 -4.39 -5.07 0.64
CA ARG A 37 -3.55 -6.23 1.00
C ARG A 37 -2.33 -5.84 1.85
N SER A 38 -1.68 -4.73 1.49
CA SER A 38 -0.52 -4.21 2.22
C SER A 38 -0.91 -3.73 3.63
N GLU A 39 -2.04 -3.06 3.77
CA GLU A 39 -2.58 -2.60 5.07
C GLU A 39 -2.93 -3.78 5.98
N HIS A 40 -3.61 -4.80 5.45
CA HIS A 40 -3.91 -6.02 6.18
C HIS A 40 -2.63 -6.76 6.62
N CYS A 41 -1.65 -6.91 5.73
CA CYS A 41 -0.36 -7.54 6.05
C CYS A 41 0.39 -6.77 7.16
N MET A 42 0.47 -5.45 7.06
CA MET A 42 1.09 -4.63 8.10
C MET A 42 0.32 -4.65 9.42
N GLY A 43 -1.01 -4.73 9.38
CA GLY A 43 -1.87 -4.93 10.54
C GLY A 43 -1.55 -6.25 11.24
N ALA A 44 -1.47 -7.35 10.48
CA ALA A 44 -1.11 -8.68 10.93
C ALA A 44 0.28 -8.71 11.60
N LEU A 45 1.28 -8.12 10.94
CA LEU A 45 2.64 -8.00 11.48
C LEU A 45 2.68 -7.21 12.80
N LYS A 46 1.99 -6.07 12.88
CA LYS A 46 1.93 -5.26 14.11
C LYS A 46 1.10 -5.91 15.21
N GLY A 47 0.07 -6.69 14.86
CA GLY A 47 -0.75 -7.46 15.81
C GLY A 47 0.09 -8.53 16.50
N ARG A 48 0.93 -9.24 15.74
CA ARG A 48 1.83 -10.26 16.28
C ARG A 48 3.05 -9.66 16.98
N PHE A 49 3.77 -8.77 16.31
CA PHE A 49 4.99 -8.15 16.84
C PHE A 49 4.70 -6.75 17.35
N GLN A 50 4.38 -6.65 18.64
CA GLN A 50 4.14 -5.36 19.30
C GLN A 50 5.35 -4.39 19.19
N SER A 51 6.57 -4.91 18.95
CA SER A 51 7.75 -4.08 18.66
C SER A 51 7.60 -3.21 17.39
N LEU A 52 6.69 -3.57 16.48
CA LEU A 52 6.35 -2.77 15.29
C LEU A 52 5.25 -1.74 15.56
N ARG A 53 4.53 -1.81 16.69
CA ARG A 53 3.58 -0.77 17.12
C ARG A 53 4.34 0.39 17.75
N GLY A 54 4.64 1.39 16.92
CA GLY A 54 5.43 2.55 17.33
C GLY A 54 6.89 2.17 17.51
N LEU A 55 7.50 1.60 16.45
CA LEU A 55 8.91 1.20 16.40
C LEU A 55 9.80 2.30 17.00
N ARG A 56 10.31 2.06 18.22
CA ARG A 56 11.06 3.05 19.01
C ARG A 56 12.52 3.14 18.60
N VAL A 57 12.78 3.24 17.30
CA VAL A 57 14.12 3.44 16.73
C VAL A 57 14.26 4.91 16.35
N LEU A 58 15.22 5.60 16.97
CA LEU A 58 15.53 6.97 16.63
C LEU A 58 16.37 7.00 15.35
N ILE A 59 15.80 7.52 14.26
CA ILE A 59 16.46 7.57 12.95
C ILE A 59 17.18 8.92 12.79
N ASN A 60 18.45 8.99 13.19
CA ASN A 60 19.28 10.20 13.04
C ASN A 60 20.30 10.08 11.91
N ARG A 61 20.71 8.85 11.58
CA ARG A 61 21.75 8.57 10.60
C ARG A 61 21.33 7.40 9.70
N LYS A 62 21.99 7.26 8.55
CA LYS A 62 21.75 6.17 7.59
C LYS A 62 21.78 4.79 8.24
N ARG A 63 22.70 4.56 9.18
CA ARG A 63 22.81 3.28 9.90
C ARG A 63 21.58 2.97 10.75
N ASP A 64 20.94 3.99 11.33
CA ASP A 64 19.77 3.83 12.19
C ASP A 64 18.54 3.47 11.34
N HIS A 65 18.45 4.05 10.13
CA HIS A 65 17.45 3.63 9.14
C HIS A 65 17.68 2.17 8.73
N VAL A 66 18.92 1.78 8.40
CA VAL A 66 19.23 0.39 8.04
C VAL A 66 18.87 -0.56 9.18
N PHE A 67 19.16 -0.18 10.42
CA PHE A 67 18.77 -0.94 11.60
C PHE A 67 17.25 -1.09 11.72
N ALA A 68 16.48 0.00 11.58
CA ALA A 68 15.03 -0.05 11.58
C ALA A 68 14.48 -0.97 10.48
N THR A 69 15.01 -0.87 9.26
CA THR A 69 14.60 -1.73 8.13
C THR A 69 14.90 -3.20 8.41
N ARG A 70 16.10 -3.53 8.90
CA ARG A 70 16.46 -4.91 9.29
C ARG A 70 15.59 -5.44 10.41
N TRP A 71 15.21 -4.60 11.37
CA TRP A 71 14.30 -5.00 12.43
C TRP A 71 12.94 -5.43 11.87
N ILE A 72 12.37 -4.63 10.96
CA ILE A 72 11.10 -4.95 10.30
C ILE A 72 11.26 -6.23 9.47
N GLU A 73 12.35 -6.37 8.72
CA GLU A 73 12.67 -7.57 7.93
C GLU A 73 12.75 -8.84 8.80
N MET A 74 13.42 -8.79 9.94
CA MET A 74 13.46 -9.92 10.88
C MET A 74 12.07 -10.30 11.38
N CYS A 75 11.22 -9.31 11.68
CA CYS A 75 9.82 -9.58 12.03
C CYS A 75 9.05 -10.23 10.87
N MET A 76 9.30 -9.88 9.60
CA MET A 76 8.69 -10.55 8.45
C MET A 76 9.15 -12.00 8.31
N ILE A 77 10.45 -12.26 8.47
CA ILE A 77 11.00 -13.63 8.40
C ILE A 77 10.40 -14.49 9.50
N LEU A 78 10.39 -13.98 10.74
CA LEU A 78 9.79 -14.68 11.87
C LEU A 78 8.28 -14.87 11.70
N HIS A 79 7.57 -13.90 11.12
CA HIS A 79 6.16 -14.05 10.80
C HIS A 79 5.92 -15.25 9.90
N ASN A 80 6.67 -15.35 8.80
CA ASN A 80 6.52 -16.43 7.83
C ASN A 80 6.84 -17.78 8.47
N LEU A 81 7.93 -17.88 9.24
CA LEU A 81 8.28 -19.10 9.97
C LEU A 81 7.15 -19.53 10.91
N VAL A 82 6.56 -18.59 11.65
CA VAL A 82 5.47 -18.89 12.58
C VAL A 82 4.21 -19.31 11.83
N VAL A 83 3.87 -18.65 10.70
CA VAL A 83 2.74 -19.06 9.85
C VAL A 83 2.94 -20.47 9.29
N ASP A 84 4.15 -20.83 8.90
CA ASP A 84 4.44 -22.19 8.41
C ASP A 84 4.26 -23.26 9.50
N VAL A 85 4.44 -22.90 10.78
CA VAL A 85 4.30 -23.80 11.94
C VAL A 85 2.87 -23.84 12.49
N GLU A 86 2.24 -22.68 12.69
CA GLU A 86 0.89 -22.54 13.25
C GLU A 86 -0.21 -22.78 12.19
N GLY A 87 0.13 -22.67 10.91
CA GLY A 87 -0.83 -22.78 9.81
C GLY A 87 -1.87 -21.65 9.81
N ASP A 88 -3.06 -21.96 9.29
CA ASP A 88 -4.12 -20.97 9.05
C ASP A 88 -4.87 -20.56 10.34
N GLU A 89 -4.67 -21.24 11.46
CA GLU A 89 -5.38 -20.97 12.72
C GLU A 89 -5.16 -19.53 13.21
N TRP A 90 -3.91 -19.07 13.17
CA TRP A 90 -3.59 -17.70 13.54
C TRP A 90 -4.20 -16.68 12.59
N ALA A 91 -4.21 -16.97 11.29
CA ALA A 91 -4.77 -16.07 10.29
C ALA A 91 -6.27 -15.88 10.51
N GLN A 92 -7.01 -16.96 10.81
CA GLN A 92 -8.42 -16.92 11.15
C GLN A 92 -8.67 -16.09 12.42
N TRP A 93 -7.94 -16.38 13.50
CA TRP A 93 -8.01 -15.60 14.74
C TRP A 93 -7.73 -14.11 14.52
N PHE A 94 -6.74 -13.78 13.70
CA PHE A 94 -6.40 -12.39 13.41
C PHE A 94 -7.53 -11.69 12.65
N ILE A 95 -8.12 -12.34 11.64
CA ILE A 95 -9.25 -11.81 10.86
C ILE A 95 -10.45 -11.52 11.78
N GLU A 96 -10.74 -12.40 12.74
CA GLU A 96 -11.82 -12.22 13.71
C GLU A 96 -11.61 -11.00 14.62
N GLN A 97 -10.36 -10.62 14.88
CA GLN A 97 -10.02 -9.48 15.75
C GLN A 97 -9.91 -8.15 15.02
N VAL A 98 -9.81 -8.14 13.69
CA VAL A 98 -9.80 -6.88 12.92
C VAL A 98 -11.22 -6.28 12.97
N PRO A 99 -11.40 -5.08 13.56
CA PRO A 99 -12.70 -4.43 13.56
C PRO A 99 -13.18 -4.22 12.12
N ALA A 100 -14.44 -4.54 11.85
CA ALA A 100 -15.07 -4.32 10.54
C ALA A 100 -15.22 -2.82 10.27
N GLY A 101 -14.14 -2.16 9.85
CA GLY A 101 -14.17 -0.76 9.41
C GLY A 101 -13.13 0.13 10.05
N GLU A 102 -11.86 -0.03 9.71
CA GLU A 102 -11.02 1.17 9.57
C GLU A 102 -11.50 1.92 8.32
N VAL A 103 -12.45 2.84 8.53
CA VAL A 103 -12.86 3.80 7.50
C VAL A 103 -11.64 4.65 7.16
N VAL A 104 -11.03 4.36 6.01
CA VAL A 104 -10.00 5.22 5.43
C VAL A 104 -10.65 6.55 5.13
N ASN A 105 -10.41 7.52 6.03
CA ASN A 105 -10.97 8.85 5.92
C ASN A 105 -10.50 9.48 4.60
N ARG A 106 -11.41 9.59 3.63
CA ARG A 106 -11.18 10.27 2.36
C ARG A 106 -11.32 11.75 2.64
N ASN A 107 -10.30 12.36 3.24
CA ASN A 107 -10.25 13.81 3.36
C ASN A 107 -10.16 14.41 1.95
N GLU A 108 -11.25 15.06 1.52
CA GLU A 108 -11.42 15.66 0.19
C GLU A 108 -11.03 17.14 0.14
N GLU A 109 -10.46 17.73 1.20
CA GLU A 109 -10.24 19.18 1.26
C GLU A 109 -8.76 19.63 1.29
N ASN A 110 -8.48 20.58 0.39
CA ASN A 110 -7.33 21.52 0.29
C ASN A 110 -6.05 20.98 -0.39
N ALA A 111 -5.32 21.71 -1.25
CA ALA A 111 -5.53 22.94 -2.02
C ALA A 111 -4.42 22.98 -3.12
N ALA A 112 -4.67 23.70 -4.21
CA ALA A 112 -3.77 24.14 -5.29
C ALA A 112 -2.30 23.61 -5.37
N ALA A 113 -2.07 22.79 -6.41
CA ALA A 113 -0.96 22.74 -7.37
C ALA A 113 0.51 22.97 -6.92
N ASP A 114 1.30 21.88 -7.00
CA ASP A 114 2.63 21.89 -7.63
C ASP A 114 2.66 20.70 -8.63
N VAL A 115 2.09 20.91 -9.82
CA VAL A 115 2.08 19.92 -10.91
C VAL A 115 3.45 19.97 -11.57
N ARG A 116 4.32 19.01 -11.25
CA ARG A 116 5.60 18.88 -11.96
C ARG A 116 5.37 18.13 -13.27
N PRO A 117 5.78 18.66 -14.43
CA PRO A 117 5.38 18.18 -15.75
C PRO A 117 5.75 16.72 -16.10
N GLY A 118 6.56 16.03 -15.29
CA GLY A 118 6.91 14.61 -15.51
C GLY A 118 6.08 13.58 -14.74
N ALA A 119 5.37 14.00 -13.69
CA ALA A 119 4.70 13.07 -12.79
C ALA A 119 3.41 12.48 -13.40
N ASP A 120 2.66 13.30 -14.13
CA ASP A 120 1.47 12.86 -14.86
C ASP A 120 1.82 11.95 -16.05
N ALA A 121 2.96 12.19 -16.71
CA ALA A 121 3.46 11.31 -17.77
C ALA A 121 3.74 9.90 -17.24
N LYS A 122 4.41 9.79 -16.08
CA LYS A 122 4.68 8.50 -15.44
C LYS A 122 3.39 7.77 -15.06
N ARG A 123 2.39 8.48 -14.53
CA ARG A 123 1.09 7.90 -14.21
C ARG A 123 0.38 7.38 -15.47
N ALA A 124 0.41 8.15 -16.55
CA ALA A 124 -0.17 7.72 -17.84
C ALA A 124 0.52 6.46 -18.38
N THR A 125 1.87 6.39 -18.30
CA THR A 125 2.62 5.18 -18.65
C THR A 125 2.17 3.97 -17.83
N LEU A 126 2.05 4.10 -16.51
CA LEU A 126 1.61 2.99 -15.65
C LEU A 126 0.17 2.53 -15.95
N VAL A 127 -0.73 3.44 -16.29
CA VAL A 127 -2.09 3.09 -16.72
C VAL A 127 -2.03 2.28 -18.03
N ALA A 128 -1.21 2.71 -18.99
CA ALA A 128 -1.04 2.00 -20.26
C ALA A 128 -0.40 0.62 -20.05
N ASP A 129 0.65 0.52 -19.25
CA ASP A 129 1.32 -0.75 -18.91
C ASP A 129 0.36 -1.72 -18.23
N TYR A 130 -0.46 -1.23 -17.29
CA TYR A 130 -1.47 -2.05 -16.63
C TYR A 130 -2.57 -2.51 -17.59
N ALA A 131 -3.00 -1.66 -18.51
CA ALA A 131 -3.96 -2.04 -19.54
C ALA A 131 -3.40 -3.13 -20.46
N ALA A 132 -2.14 -3.01 -20.89
CA ALA A 132 -1.45 -4.01 -21.69
C ALA A 132 -1.30 -5.34 -20.93
N TYR A 133 -0.87 -5.30 -19.67
CA TYR A 133 -0.79 -6.48 -18.80
C TYR A 133 -2.13 -7.19 -18.69
N ARG A 134 -3.22 -6.45 -18.47
CA ARG A 134 -4.57 -7.02 -18.33
C ARG A 134 -5.08 -7.62 -19.63
N ALA A 135 -4.74 -7.07 -20.78
CA ALA A 135 -5.09 -7.63 -22.08
C ALA A 135 -4.44 -9.01 -22.27
N VAL A 136 -3.13 -9.12 -22.01
CA VAL A 136 -2.38 -10.40 -22.12
C VAL A 136 -2.92 -11.45 -21.15
N PHE A 137 -3.22 -11.07 -19.91
CA PHE A 137 -3.63 -12.02 -18.86
C PHE A 137 -5.10 -12.46 -18.95
N ASN A 138 -5.94 -11.74 -19.69
CA ASN A 138 -7.34 -12.12 -19.94
C ASN A 138 -7.52 -12.94 -21.23
N GLU A 139 -6.47 -13.11 -22.03
CA GLU A 139 -6.45 -13.93 -23.26
C GLU A 139 -5.95 -15.37 -23.03
N ILE A 140 -5.54 -15.71 -21.80
CA ILE A 140 -5.15 -17.05 -21.34
C ILE A 140 -6.25 -17.58 -20.40
#